data_AF-A0A8C9Q1G4-F1
#
_entry.id   AF-A0A8C9Q1G4-F1
#
_cell.length_a   1.000
_cell.length_b   1.000
_cell.length_c   1.000
_cell.angle_alpha   90.00
_cell.angle_beta   90.00
_cell.angle_gamma   90.00
#
_symmetry.space_group_name_H-M   'P 1'
#
loop_
_entity.id
_entity.type
_entity.pdbx_description
1 polymer ?
#
loop_
_entity_poly.entity_id
_entity_poly.type
_entity_poly.pdbx_seq_one_letter_code
_entity_poly.pdbx_strand_id
1 'polypeptide(L)'
;MALPLAFLLALVVLSCKNTCSLCCDLYNLLRLQQINSSAECQKLLEQSNGRPADCLSDGMDFKIPKEIKHPQQFQKEHAAFVIYEMLKDIFHVLERGCTNPGWNETVVKDLRAILNHQMDLLNTTVVGKLGEEHKTWAYSSPILRLKSYYVRIRTYLEAKEYSSCAWRVVRDELYWNFFFINRLTDKFQN
;
A
#
# COMPACT_ATOMS: atom_id res chain seq x y z
N MET A 1 -7.60 21.08 -48.74
CA MET A 1 -6.33 21.67 -48.28
C MET A 1 -5.72 20.72 -47.25
N ALA A 2 -4.54 20.16 -47.53
CA ALA A 2 -3.85 19.27 -46.60
C ALA A 2 -3.15 20.09 -45.51
N LEU A 3 -3.33 19.72 -44.24
CA LEU A 3 -2.55 20.32 -43.14
C LEU A 3 -1.07 20.01 -43.35
N PRO A 4 -0.17 21.01 -43.29
CA PRO A 4 1.25 20.78 -43.51
C PRO A 4 1.83 19.85 -42.43
N LEU A 5 2.68 18.91 -42.84
CA LEU A 5 3.29 17.88 -41.98
C LEU A 5 3.88 18.46 -40.68
N ALA A 6 4.48 19.65 -40.75
CA ALA A 6 5.03 20.36 -39.59
C ALA A 6 3.98 20.72 -38.53
N PHE A 7 2.75 21.04 -38.93
CA PHE A 7 1.66 21.35 -38.01
C PHE A 7 1.15 20.10 -37.30
N LEU A 8 1.08 18.96 -38.00
CA LEU A 8 0.76 17.66 -37.40
C LEU A 8 1.83 17.24 -36.40
N LEU A 9 3.10 17.40 -36.73
CA LEU A 9 4.22 17.11 -35.81
C LEU A 9 4.20 18.04 -34.58
N ALA A 10 3.93 19.34 -34.76
CA ALA A 10 3.80 20.27 -33.65
C ALA A 10 2.65 19.91 -32.71
N LEU A 11 1.49 19.52 -33.24
CA LEU A 11 0.34 19.06 -32.43
C LEU A 11 0.66 17.76 -31.67
N VAL A 12 1.38 16.82 -32.29
CA VAL A 12 1.83 15.59 -31.61
C VAL A 12 2.83 15.89 -30.49
N VAL A 13 3.77 16.81 -30.71
CA VAL A 13 4.72 17.22 -29.66
C VAL A 13 4.00 17.97 -28.54
N LEU A 14 3.05 18.85 -28.86
CA LEU A 14 2.27 19.59 -27.86
C LEU A 14 1.38 18.65 -27.04
N SER A 15 0.73 17.68 -27.70
CA SER A 15 -0.11 16.69 -27.02
C SER A 15 0.74 15.79 -26.13
N CYS A 16 1.90 15.32 -26.58
CA CYS A 16 2.84 14.55 -25.76
C CYS A 16 3.33 15.31 -24.53
N LYS A 17 3.68 16.60 -24.67
CA LYS A 17 4.12 17.43 -23.54
C LYS A 17 3.00 17.63 -22.52
N ASN A 18 1.77 17.89 -22.99
CA ASN A 18 0.64 18.12 -22.11
C ASN A 18 0.23 16.84 -21.35
N THR A 19 0.18 15.69 -22.03
CA THR A 19 -0.09 14.39 -21.39
C THR A 19 1.02 13.98 -20.42
N CYS A 20 2.27 14.31 -20.71
CA CYS A 20 3.40 14.02 -19.82
C CYS A 20 3.37 14.90 -18.57
N SER A 21 3.05 16.20 -18.71
CA SER A 21 2.85 17.10 -17.55
C SER A 21 1.73 16.62 -16.63
N LEU A 22 0.55 16.32 -17.18
CA LEU A 22 -0.58 15.82 -16.37
C LEU A 22 -0.27 14.50 -15.65
N CYS A 23 0.49 13.60 -16.28
CA CYS A 23 0.90 12.34 -15.65
C CYS A 23 1.89 12.57 -14.50
N CYS A 24 2.84 13.50 -14.68
CA CYS A 24 3.76 13.93 -13.63
C CYS A 24 3.03 14.60 -12.46
N ASP A 25 2.06 15.46 -12.75
CA ASP A 25 1.23 16.14 -11.74
C ASP A 25 0.40 15.13 -10.94
N LEU A 26 -0.13 14.10 -11.61
CA LEU A 26 -0.88 13.02 -10.97
C LEU A 26 -0.02 12.22 -9.99
N TYR A 27 1.14 11.72 -10.41
CA TYR A 27 2.01 10.91 -9.54
C TYR A 27 2.56 11.69 -8.35
N ASN A 28 2.82 13.00 -8.51
CA ASN A 28 3.21 13.87 -7.41
C ASN A 28 2.08 14.04 -6.39
N LEU A 29 0.84 14.26 -6.84
CA LEU A 29 -0.32 14.34 -5.96
C LEU A 29 -0.56 13.01 -5.22
N LEU A 30 -0.53 11.89 -5.96
CA LEU A 30 -0.62 10.55 -5.38
C LEU A 30 0.45 10.32 -4.31
N ARG A 31 1.69 10.74 -4.60
CA ARG A 31 2.81 10.62 -3.66
C ARG A 31 2.55 11.35 -2.36
N LEU A 32 2.16 12.62 -2.43
CA LEU A 32 1.89 13.43 -1.24
C LEU A 32 0.77 12.81 -0.40
N GLN A 33 -0.30 12.35 -1.07
CA GLN A 33 -1.42 11.74 -0.39
C GLN A 33 -1.06 10.41 0.29
N GLN A 34 -0.30 9.54 -0.38
CA GLN A 34 0.17 8.28 0.21
C GLN A 34 1.09 8.50 1.42
N ILE A 35 1.97 9.50 1.37
CA ILE A 35 2.86 9.83 2.49
C ILE A 35 2.07 10.34 3.69
N ASN A 36 1.13 11.27 3.47
CA ASN A 36 0.32 11.85 4.53
C ASN A 36 -0.57 10.78 5.19
N SER A 37 -1.25 9.95 4.38
CA SER A 37 -2.07 8.85 4.88
C SER A 37 -1.24 7.80 5.63
N SER A 38 -0.04 7.48 5.15
CA SER A 38 0.86 6.54 5.85
C SER A 38 1.31 7.08 7.21
N ALA A 39 1.63 8.38 7.29
CA ALA A 39 1.98 9.03 8.55
C ALA A 39 0.80 9.03 9.54
N GLU A 40 -0.42 9.31 9.06
CA GLU A 40 -1.63 9.26 9.88
C GLU A 40 -1.92 7.84 10.39
N CYS A 41 -1.81 6.83 9.51
CA CYS A 41 -1.95 5.43 9.89
C CYS A 41 -0.92 5.02 10.95
N GLN A 42 0.36 5.39 10.77
CA GLN A 42 1.40 5.10 11.76
C GLN A 42 1.11 5.73 13.11
N LYS A 43 0.64 6.99 13.13
CA LYS A 43 0.22 7.68 14.35
C LYS A 43 -0.95 6.96 15.04
N LEU A 44 -1.96 6.51 14.29
CA LEU A 44 -3.09 5.74 14.81
C LEU A 44 -2.65 4.40 15.40
N LEU A 45 -1.72 3.70 14.73
CA LEU A 45 -1.13 2.47 15.24
C LEU A 45 -0.42 2.72 16.58
N GLU A 46 0.40 3.77 16.69
CA GLU A 46 1.10 4.14 17.93
C GLU A 46 0.13 4.48 19.09
N GLN A 47 -1.03 5.08 18.79
CA GLN A 47 -2.05 5.44 19.77
C GLN A 47 -2.87 4.26 20.30
N SER A 48 -2.85 3.11 19.63
CA SER A 48 -3.60 1.95 20.10
C SER A 48 -3.01 1.43 21.43
N ASN A 49 -3.82 1.50 22.49
CA ASN A 49 -3.42 1.10 23.83
C ASN A 49 -2.99 -0.37 23.91
N GLY A 50 -2.17 -0.68 24.92
CA GLY A 50 -1.77 -2.06 25.24
C GLY A 50 -0.32 -2.34 24.86
N ARG A 51 0.61 -1.92 25.72
CA ARG A 51 1.80 -2.74 25.97
C ARG A 51 1.50 -3.61 27.22
N PRO A 52 0.83 -4.78 27.13
CA PRO A 52 0.98 -5.81 28.16
C PRO A 52 2.45 -5.98 28.60
N ALA A 53 2.71 -6.19 29.89
CA ALA A 53 4.05 -6.53 30.32
C ALA A 53 4.49 -7.83 29.61
N ASP A 54 5.67 -7.77 29.00
CA ASP A 54 6.46 -8.88 28.41
C ASP A 54 5.77 -9.78 27.36
N CYS A 55 5.65 -9.30 26.12
CA CYS A 55 5.24 -10.12 24.95
C CYS A 55 6.45 -10.64 24.14
N LEU A 56 7.65 -10.68 24.72
CA LEU A 56 8.88 -11.02 23.99
C LEU A 56 8.85 -12.43 23.39
N SER A 57 8.17 -13.38 24.04
CA SER A 57 8.03 -14.77 23.56
C SER A 57 7.17 -14.92 22.31
N ASP A 58 6.38 -13.90 21.96
CA ASP A 58 5.48 -13.94 20.81
C ASP A 58 6.09 -13.33 19.54
N GLY A 59 7.33 -12.84 19.62
CA GLY A 59 8.05 -12.27 18.49
C GLY A 59 8.06 -13.20 17.27
N MET A 60 7.78 -12.64 16.10
CA MET A 60 7.71 -13.37 14.84
C MET A 60 8.34 -12.53 13.73
N ASP A 61 9.21 -13.14 12.92
CA ASP A 61 9.68 -12.55 11.67
C ASP A 61 8.81 -13.08 10.53
N PHE A 62 7.89 -12.24 10.04
CA PHE A 62 6.95 -12.59 8.97
C PHE A 62 7.60 -12.67 7.58
N LYS A 63 8.89 -12.33 7.46
CA LYS A 63 9.66 -12.41 6.20
C LYS A 63 9.01 -11.59 5.09
N ILE A 64 8.89 -10.27 5.27
CA ILE A 64 8.43 -9.38 4.19
C ILE A 64 9.30 -9.56 2.93
N PRO A 65 8.72 -9.63 1.71
CA PRO A 65 9.47 -9.96 0.50
C PRO A 65 10.59 -8.94 0.21
N LYS A 66 11.71 -9.42 -0.33
CA LYS A 66 12.88 -8.59 -0.62
C LYS A 66 12.58 -7.49 -1.64
N GLU A 67 11.69 -7.76 -2.57
CA GLU A 67 11.23 -6.84 -3.60
C GLU A 67 10.55 -5.60 -3.00
N ILE A 68 9.86 -5.78 -1.88
CA ILE A 68 9.18 -4.70 -1.16
C ILE A 68 10.19 -3.89 -0.33
N LYS A 69 11.19 -4.56 0.25
CA LYS A 69 12.30 -3.88 0.97
C LYS A 69 13.15 -3.01 0.04
N HIS A 70 13.28 -3.44 -1.21
CA HIS A 70 14.13 -2.85 -2.25
C HIS A 70 13.33 -2.62 -3.55
N PRO A 71 12.49 -1.58 -3.60
CA PRO A 71 11.55 -1.35 -4.69
C PRO A 71 12.19 -0.77 -5.96
N GLN A 72 13.53 -0.69 -6.06
CA GLN A 72 14.24 -0.05 -7.17
C GLN A 72 13.82 -0.62 -8.53
N GLN A 73 13.50 -1.91 -8.59
CA GLN A 73 13.13 -2.63 -9.80
C GLN A 73 11.70 -2.37 -10.30
N PHE A 74 10.82 -1.76 -9.51
CA PHE A 74 9.43 -1.52 -9.94
C PHE A 74 9.33 -0.29 -10.86
N GLN A 75 8.47 -0.38 -11.87
CA GLN A 75 7.96 0.81 -12.57
C GLN A 75 6.90 1.52 -11.70
N LYS A 76 6.53 2.76 -12.04
CA LYS A 76 5.58 3.56 -11.24
C LYS A 76 4.23 2.85 -11.08
N GLU A 77 3.73 2.28 -12.16
CA GLU A 77 2.45 1.59 -12.24
C GLU A 77 2.47 0.31 -11.40
N HIS A 78 3.55 -0.46 -11.48
CA HIS A 78 3.71 -1.69 -10.69
C HIS A 78 3.92 -1.37 -9.21
N ALA A 79 4.62 -0.30 -8.87
CA ALA A 79 4.74 0.17 -7.49
C ALA A 79 3.37 0.58 -6.93
N ALA A 80 2.57 1.33 -7.70
CA ALA A 80 1.20 1.68 -7.34
C ALA A 80 0.32 0.44 -7.12
N PHE A 81 0.46 -0.57 -7.98
CA PHE A 81 -0.27 -1.83 -7.82
C PHE A 81 0.15 -2.61 -6.57
N VAL A 82 1.45 -2.66 -6.28
CA VAL A 82 1.97 -3.30 -5.06
C VAL A 82 1.44 -2.58 -3.82
N ILE A 83 1.45 -1.24 -3.80
CA ILE A 83 0.88 -0.46 -2.69
C ILE A 83 -0.62 -0.78 -2.54
N TYR A 84 -1.38 -0.80 -3.64
CA TYR A 84 -2.80 -1.15 -3.61
C TYR A 84 -3.05 -2.54 -2.99
N GLU A 85 -2.27 -3.55 -3.38
CA GLU A 85 -2.39 -4.90 -2.82
C GLU A 85 -1.98 -4.95 -1.34
N MET A 86 -0.95 -4.19 -0.92
CA MET A 86 -0.58 -4.06 0.49
C MET A 86 -1.73 -3.46 1.31
N LEU A 87 -2.31 -2.34 0.87
CA LEU A 87 -3.42 -1.68 1.57
C LEU A 87 -4.63 -2.62 1.71
N LYS A 88 -4.95 -3.39 0.65
CA LYS A 88 -6.04 -4.38 0.67
C LYS A 88 -5.79 -5.49 1.68
N ASP A 89 -4.56 -6.01 1.73
CA ASP A 89 -4.23 -7.07 2.69
C ASP A 89 -4.16 -6.56 4.13
N ILE A 90 -3.66 -5.34 4.37
CA ILE A 90 -3.70 -4.67 5.68
C ILE A 90 -5.15 -4.49 6.13
N PHE A 91 -6.03 -4.02 5.24
CA PHE A 91 -7.44 -3.86 5.54
C PHE A 91 -8.07 -5.18 6.01
N HIS A 92 -7.76 -6.28 5.31
CA HIS A 92 -8.26 -7.60 5.67
C HIS A 92 -7.69 -8.11 7.01
N VAL A 93 -6.41 -7.83 7.32
CA VAL A 93 -5.85 -8.12 8.65
C VAL A 93 -6.63 -7.37 9.74
N LEU A 94 -6.99 -6.10 9.51
CA LEU A 94 -7.72 -5.26 10.47
C LEU A 94 -9.20 -5.66 10.67
N GLU A 95 -9.81 -6.47 9.79
CA GLU A 95 -11.22 -6.89 9.93
C GLU A 95 -11.49 -7.61 11.26
N ARG A 96 -10.53 -8.41 11.73
CA ARG A 96 -10.61 -9.10 13.03
C ARG A 96 -10.10 -8.24 14.20
N GLY A 97 -9.51 -7.06 13.91
CA GLY A 97 -9.02 -6.13 14.91
C GLY A 97 -10.15 -5.48 15.74
N CYS A 98 -11.30 -5.18 15.11
CA CYS A 98 -12.44 -4.51 15.76
C CYS A 98 -13.04 -5.28 16.94
N THR A 99 -12.91 -6.61 16.96
CA THR A 99 -13.48 -7.48 18.01
C THR A 99 -12.48 -7.80 19.12
N ASN A 100 -11.28 -7.23 19.07
CA ASN A 100 -10.20 -7.58 19.98
C ASN A 100 -10.08 -6.59 21.15
N PRO A 101 -9.95 -7.06 22.40
CA PRO A 101 -9.78 -6.17 23.55
C PRO A 101 -8.46 -5.37 23.53
N GLY A 102 -7.49 -5.75 22.69
CA GLY A 102 -6.22 -5.05 22.48
C GLY A 102 -6.29 -3.85 21.52
N TRP A 103 -7.43 -3.59 20.88
CA TRP A 103 -7.61 -2.46 19.97
C TRP A 103 -8.69 -1.50 20.48
N ASN A 104 -8.48 -0.20 20.26
CA ASN A 104 -9.56 0.77 20.34
C ASN A 104 -10.36 0.70 19.02
N GLU A 105 -11.66 0.38 19.11
CA GLU A 105 -12.53 0.22 17.94
C GLU A 105 -12.53 1.45 17.03
N THR A 106 -12.48 2.65 17.60
CA THR A 106 -12.39 3.91 16.84
C THR A 106 -11.11 3.98 16.03
N VAL A 107 -9.97 3.59 16.61
CA VAL A 107 -8.67 3.57 15.92
C VAL A 107 -8.71 2.61 14.73
N VAL A 108 -9.31 1.43 14.88
CA VAL A 108 -9.43 0.47 13.76
C VAL A 108 -10.36 1.00 12.67
N LYS A 109 -11.47 1.66 13.04
CA LYS A 109 -12.38 2.31 12.08
C LYS A 109 -11.68 3.40 11.29
N ASP A 110 -10.93 4.27 11.96
CA ASP A 110 -10.21 5.38 11.32
C ASP A 110 -9.12 4.86 10.37
N LEU A 111 -8.33 3.86 10.81
CA LEU A 111 -7.37 3.17 9.95
C LEU A 111 -8.03 2.62 8.68
N ARG A 112 -9.15 1.90 8.83
CA ARG A 112 -9.86 1.32 7.68
C ARG A 112 -10.43 2.38 6.75
N ALA A 113 -10.89 3.51 7.27
CA ALA A 113 -11.36 4.62 6.46
C ALA A 113 -10.24 5.24 5.62
N ILE A 114 -9.07 5.47 6.21
CA ILE A 114 -7.89 6.00 5.50
C ILE A 114 -7.43 5.00 4.41
N LEU A 115 -7.34 3.72 4.74
CA LEU A 115 -6.96 2.66 3.80
C LEU A 115 -7.90 2.60 2.59
N ASN A 116 -9.22 2.64 2.82
CA ASN A 116 -10.21 2.66 1.75
C ASN A 116 -10.00 3.85 0.83
N HIS A 117 -9.81 5.04 1.39
CA HIS A 117 -9.58 6.25 0.61
C HIS A 117 -8.31 6.15 -0.24
N GLN A 118 -7.21 5.63 0.31
CA GLN A 118 -5.98 5.39 -0.43
C GLN A 118 -6.20 4.39 -1.58
N MET A 119 -6.92 3.29 -1.33
CA MET A 119 -7.22 2.27 -2.34
C MET A 119 -8.10 2.82 -3.47
N ASP A 120 -9.14 3.58 -3.15
CA ASP A 120 -10.04 4.19 -4.14
C ASP A 120 -9.30 5.15 -5.05
N LEU A 121 -8.42 5.97 -4.48
CA LEU A 121 -7.60 6.89 -5.25
C LEU A 121 -6.64 6.13 -6.18
N LEU A 122 -5.91 5.12 -5.69
CA LEU A 122 -5.01 4.32 -6.52
C LEU A 122 -5.76 3.58 -7.63
N ASN A 123 -6.94 3.03 -7.32
CA ASN A 123 -7.77 2.30 -8.27
C ASN A 123 -8.30 3.20 -9.39
N THR A 124 -8.84 4.36 -9.05
CA THR A 124 -9.41 5.28 -10.05
C THR A 124 -8.35 5.97 -10.91
N THR A 125 -7.12 6.12 -10.40
CA THR A 125 -6.06 6.89 -11.07
C THR A 125 -5.08 6.05 -11.87
N VAL A 126 -4.63 4.90 -11.34
CA VAL A 126 -3.56 4.09 -11.92
C VAL A 126 -4.01 2.63 -12.09
N VAL A 127 -4.38 1.95 -11.00
CA VAL A 127 -4.59 0.49 -10.99
C VAL A 127 -5.75 0.06 -11.88
N GLY A 128 -6.88 0.75 -11.84
CA GLY A 128 -8.04 0.44 -12.69
C GLY A 128 -7.79 0.72 -14.18
N LYS A 129 -6.79 1.54 -14.52
CA LYS A 129 -6.43 1.83 -15.92
C LYS A 129 -5.51 0.77 -16.54
N LEU A 130 -4.93 -0.12 -15.74
CA LEU A 130 -4.03 -1.19 -16.21
C LEU A 130 -4.75 -2.34 -16.95
N GLY A 131 -6.09 -2.42 -16.90
CA GLY A 131 -6.87 -3.36 -17.72
C GLY A 131 -6.42 -4.83 -17.60
N GLU A 132 -6.02 -5.45 -18.71
CA GLU A 132 -5.56 -6.84 -18.75
C GLU A 132 -4.13 -7.03 -18.18
N GLU A 133 -3.29 -6.00 -18.19
CA GLU A 133 -1.96 -6.04 -17.57
C GLU A 133 -2.09 -6.27 -16.07
N HIS A 134 -3.07 -5.61 -15.43
CA HIS A 134 -3.39 -5.81 -14.01
C HIS A 134 -3.67 -7.27 -13.68
N LYS A 135 -4.49 -7.96 -14.49
CA LYS A 135 -4.83 -9.37 -14.25
C LYS A 135 -3.59 -10.26 -14.35
N THR A 136 -2.75 -10.02 -15.34
CA THR A 136 -1.50 -10.78 -15.53
C THR A 136 -0.54 -10.52 -14.38
N TRP A 137 -0.39 -9.26 -13.98
CA TRP A 137 0.52 -8.84 -12.93
C TRP A 137 0.08 -9.28 -11.53
N ALA A 138 -1.22 -9.46 -11.29
CA ALA A 138 -1.75 -10.03 -10.05
C ALA A 138 -1.19 -11.45 -9.76
N TYR A 139 -0.76 -12.19 -10.78
CA TYR A 139 -0.12 -13.50 -10.64
C TYR A 139 1.41 -13.46 -10.72
N SER A 140 2.00 -12.26 -10.71
CA SER A 140 3.44 -12.09 -10.73
C SER A 140 4.10 -12.57 -9.45
N SER A 141 5.37 -12.97 -9.57
CA SER A 141 6.18 -13.48 -8.47
C SER A 141 6.21 -12.55 -7.23
N PRO A 142 6.38 -11.22 -7.37
CA PRO A 142 6.36 -10.29 -6.23
C PRO A 142 5.01 -10.28 -5.50
N ILE A 143 3.90 -10.31 -6.23
CA ILE A 143 2.55 -10.27 -5.65
C ILE A 143 2.22 -11.58 -4.94
N LEU A 144 2.58 -12.73 -5.52
CA LEU A 144 2.39 -14.03 -4.86
C LEU A 144 3.20 -14.13 -3.55
N ARG A 145 4.44 -13.61 -3.53
CA ARG A 145 5.24 -13.52 -2.31
C ARG A 145 4.63 -12.58 -1.27
N LEU A 146 4.06 -11.45 -1.72
CA LEU A 146 3.34 -10.52 -0.86
C LEU A 146 2.10 -11.16 -0.23
N LYS A 147 1.30 -11.89 -1.02
CA LYS A 147 0.15 -12.65 -0.49
C LYS A 147 0.57 -13.68 0.53
N SER A 148 1.63 -14.43 0.24
CA SER A 148 2.19 -15.40 1.19
C SER A 148 2.63 -14.75 2.51
N TYR A 149 3.18 -13.54 2.44
CA TYR A 149 3.55 -12.75 3.61
C TYR A 149 2.34 -12.39 4.49
N TYR A 150 1.26 -11.86 3.91
CA TYR A 150 0.06 -11.56 4.69
C TYR A 150 -0.72 -12.79 5.16
N VAL A 151 -0.63 -13.91 4.42
CA VAL A 151 -1.12 -15.21 4.91
C VAL A 151 -0.40 -15.60 6.20
N ARG A 152 0.93 -15.47 6.28
CA ARG A 152 1.68 -15.76 7.51
C ARG A 152 1.24 -14.89 8.69
N ILE A 153 0.94 -13.61 8.44
CA ILE A 153 0.42 -12.69 9.48
C ILE A 153 -0.92 -13.20 10.03
N ARG A 154 -1.86 -13.55 9.14
CA ARG A 154 -3.19 -14.04 9.55
C ARG A 154 -3.11 -15.39 10.25
N THR A 155 -2.34 -16.34 9.71
CA THR A 155 -2.15 -17.65 10.34
C THR A 155 -1.47 -17.54 11.70
N TYR A 156 -0.56 -16.59 11.89
CA TYR A 156 0.02 -16.30 13.20
C TYR A 156 -1.03 -15.79 14.19
N LEU A 157 -1.89 -14.85 13.79
CA LEU A 157 -2.99 -14.37 14.64
C LEU A 157 -3.93 -15.51 15.03
N GLU A 158 -4.29 -16.38 14.09
CA GLU A 158 -5.11 -17.58 14.34
C GLU A 158 -4.44 -18.54 15.33
N ALA A 159 -3.16 -18.85 15.12
CA ALA A 159 -2.39 -19.75 15.98
C ALA A 159 -2.19 -19.21 17.40
N LYS A 160 -2.22 -17.89 17.56
CA LYS A 160 -2.14 -17.20 18.86
C LYS A 160 -3.51 -16.80 19.41
N GLU A 161 -4.58 -17.34 18.85
CA GLU A 161 -5.98 -17.13 19.23
C GLU A 161 -6.34 -15.64 19.34
N TYR A 162 -5.74 -14.82 18.47
CA TYR A 162 -5.93 -13.37 18.47
C TYR A 162 -5.62 -12.73 19.84
N SER A 163 -4.65 -13.25 20.60
CA SER A 163 -4.26 -12.67 21.88
C SER A 163 -3.78 -11.23 21.76
N SER A 164 -3.82 -10.48 22.88
CA SER A 164 -3.34 -9.09 22.92
C SER A 164 -1.85 -8.96 22.59
N CYS A 165 -1.03 -9.95 22.93
CA CYS A 165 0.38 -9.99 22.53
C CYS A 165 0.56 -10.23 21.03
N ALA A 166 -0.23 -11.13 20.43
CA ALA A 166 -0.19 -11.35 18.98
C ALA A 166 -0.57 -10.08 18.21
N TRP A 167 -1.58 -9.35 18.68
CA TRP A 167 -1.95 -8.07 18.08
C TRP A 167 -0.90 -6.99 18.25
N ARG A 168 -0.14 -6.97 19.35
CA ARG A 168 1.03 -6.09 19.42
C ARG A 168 2.02 -6.42 18.31
N VAL A 169 2.39 -7.69 18.17
CA VAL A 169 3.37 -8.13 17.17
C VAL A 169 2.91 -7.76 15.76
N VAL A 170 1.64 -7.99 15.44
CA VAL A 170 1.07 -7.59 14.15
C VAL A 170 0.99 -6.09 13.99
N ARG A 171 0.64 -5.32 15.03
CA ARG A 171 0.65 -3.86 14.97
C ARG A 171 2.03 -3.31 14.64
N ASP A 172 3.07 -3.83 15.28
CA ASP A 172 4.45 -3.44 14.99
C ASP A 172 4.82 -3.79 13.54
N GLU A 173 4.40 -4.96 13.04
CA GLU A 173 4.58 -5.32 11.63
C GLU A 173 3.82 -4.36 10.71
N LEU A 174 2.55 -4.02 10.99
CA LEU A 174 1.75 -3.08 10.21
C LEU A 174 2.39 -1.68 10.19
N TYR A 175 2.98 -1.23 11.28
CA TYR A 175 3.74 0.02 11.33
C TYR A 175 4.88 0.02 10.32
N TRP A 176 5.63 -1.08 10.23
CA TRP A 176 6.69 -1.26 9.23
C TRP A 176 6.14 -1.39 7.80
N ASN A 177 4.95 -1.96 7.60
CA ASN A 177 4.33 -1.98 6.28
C ASN A 177 4.11 -0.57 5.71
N PHE A 178 3.67 0.39 6.54
CA PHE A 178 3.55 1.78 6.10
C PHE A 178 4.89 2.45 5.78
N PHE A 179 5.96 2.07 6.50
CA PHE A 179 7.32 2.48 6.12
C PHE A 179 7.72 1.93 4.74
N PHE A 180 7.40 0.66 4.43
CA PHE A 180 7.66 0.08 3.11
C PHE A 180 6.76 0.67 2.01
N ILE A 181 5.51 1.01 2.32
CA ILE A 181 4.63 1.76 1.41
C ILE A 181 5.26 3.09 1.04
N ASN A 182 5.78 3.86 2.01
CA ASN A 182 6.48 5.11 1.71
C ASN A 182 7.69 4.92 0.78
N ARG A 183 8.47 3.84 0.97
CA ARG A 183 9.58 3.50 0.05
C ARG A 183 9.12 3.15 -1.36
N LEU A 184 7.98 2.46 -1.50
CA LEU A 184 7.36 2.20 -2.81
C LEU A 184 6.85 3.50 -3.42
N THR A 185 6.28 4.39 -2.61
CA THR A 185 5.77 5.71 -3.02
C THR A 185 6.87 6.63 -3.56
N ASP A 186 8.13 6.47 -3.13
CA ASP A 186 9.25 7.21 -3.72
C ASP A 186 9.45 6.92 -5.21
N LYS A 187 8.97 5.78 -5.71
CA LYS A 187 8.97 5.47 -7.15
C LYS A 187 8.11 6.44 -7.95
N PHE A 188 7.16 7.14 -7.34
CA PHE A 188 6.33 8.13 -8.02
C PHE A 188 7.08 9.43 -8.35
N GLN A 189 8.24 9.67 -7.72
CA GLN A 189 9.11 10.80 -8.08
C GLN A 189 9.56 10.70 -9.55
N ASN A 190 9.70 11.84 -10.21
CA ASN A 190 10.25 11.92 -11.57
C ASN A 190 11.77 11.89 -11.54
#